data_AF-A0A6L9ZSW9-F1
#
_entry.id   AF-A0A6L9ZSW9-F1
#
_cell.length_a   1.000
_cell.length_b   1.000
_cell.length_c   1.000
_cell.angle_alpha   90.00
_cell.angle_beta   90.00
_cell.angle_gamma   90.00
#
_symmetry.space_group_name_H-M   'P 1'
#
loop_
_entity.id
_entity.type
_entity.pdbx_description
1 polymer ?
#
loop_
_entity_poly.entity_id
_entity_poly.type
_entity_poly.pdbx_seq_one_letter_code
_entity_poly.pdbx_strand_id
1 'polypeptide(L)'
;MLKTINTITTRLFVSVTAFAFIVGSLPKEVNAGTGAGGSTGWEKVSTTDIISCEQNAKQEMERLVQQGVIQKIPGINSRFKKGNNTVFNVICTNDGQWVRVDVICFNQCAEGFSRIRSKIDALLVW
;
A
#
# COMPACT_ATOMS: atom_id res chain seq x y z
N MET A 1 18.25 69.66 11.53
CA MET A 1 16.79 69.46 11.64
C MET A 1 16.20 69.34 10.23
N LEU A 2 15.87 68.11 9.81
CA LEU A 2 14.64 67.80 9.08
C LEU A 2 14.44 66.28 9.18
N LYS A 3 13.31 65.89 9.76
CA LYS A 3 12.89 64.52 10.08
C LYS A 3 12.29 63.93 8.80
N THR A 4 12.84 62.84 8.28
CA THR A 4 12.14 62.05 7.25
C THR A 4 11.48 60.85 7.93
N ILE A 5 10.17 60.79 7.78
CA ILE A 5 9.24 59.93 8.50
C ILE A 5 9.22 58.55 7.84
N ASN A 6 9.30 57.51 8.68
CA ASN A 6 9.13 56.11 8.31
C ASN A 6 7.79 55.89 7.59
N THR A 7 7.78 55.10 6.52
CA THR A 7 6.56 54.44 6.04
C THR A 7 6.88 53.00 5.71
N ILE A 8 6.62 52.14 6.70
CA ILE A 8 6.54 50.69 6.51
C ILE A 8 5.17 50.44 5.89
N THR A 9 5.14 50.13 4.60
CA THR A 9 3.89 49.77 3.92
C THR A 9 3.72 48.25 3.98
N THR A 10 3.24 47.77 5.12
CA THR A 10 2.78 46.39 5.25
C THR A 10 1.51 46.23 4.42
N ARG A 11 1.55 45.37 3.39
CA ARG A 11 0.32 44.76 2.86
C ARG A 11 0.42 43.25 3.02
N LEU A 12 -0.25 42.79 4.08
CA LEU A 12 -0.66 41.41 4.25
C LEU A 12 -1.59 41.06 3.08
N PHE A 13 -1.19 40.11 2.23
CA PHE A 13 -2.12 39.38 1.39
C PHE A 13 -2.00 37.91 1.74
N VAL A 14 -2.81 37.49 2.69
CA VAL A 14 -3.12 36.09 2.96
C VAL A 14 -4.13 35.66 1.92
N SER A 15 -3.70 34.98 0.86
CA SER A 15 -4.59 34.31 -0.08
C SER A 15 -4.70 32.84 0.30
N VAL A 16 -5.69 32.50 1.12
CA VAL A 16 -6.17 31.13 1.29
C VAL A 16 -7.28 30.92 0.27
N THR A 17 -7.09 30.00 -0.68
CA THR A 17 -7.95 28.81 -0.87
C THR A 17 -7.48 27.98 -2.05
N ALA A 18 -7.20 26.72 -1.74
CA ALA A 18 -7.24 25.51 -2.54
C ALA A 18 -7.46 25.63 -4.06
N PHE A 19 -6.42 25.33 -4.83
CA PHE A 19 -6.61 24.62 -6.09
C PHE A 19 -6.60 23.13 -5.80
N ALA A 20 -7.80 22.57 -5.65
CA ALA A 20 -8.02 21.14 -5.86
C ALA A 20 -7.75 20.85 -7.34
N PHE A 21 -6.52 20.47 -7.68
CA PHE A 21 -6.25 19.76 -8.93
C PHE A 21 -6.69 18.32 -8.74
N ILE A 22 -8.00 18.10 -8.87
CA ILE A 22 -8.55 16.80 -9.23
C ILE A 22 -8.23 16.61 -10.73
N VAL A 23 -7.04 16.10 -10.96
CA VAL A 23 -6.67 15.37 -12.17
C VAL A 23 -5.92 14.17 -11.59
N GLY A 24 -6.60 13.03 -11.45
CA GLY A 24 -6.87 12.25 -12.65
C GLY A 24 -5.58 11.63 -13.18
N SER A 25 -4.62 11.32 -12.31
CA SER A 25 -3.52 10.41 -12.62
C SER A 25 -3.52 9.31 -11.59
N LEU A 26 -4.45 8.35 -11.73
CA LEU A 26 -4.16 6.97 -11.33
C LEU A 26 -2.84 6.61 -11.98
N PRO A 27 -1.72 6.50 -11.25
CA PRO A 27 -0.46 6.09 -11.84
C PRO A 27 -0.64 4.62 -12.18
N LYS A 28 -0.96 4.35 -13.45
CA LYS A 28 -0.59 3.19 -14.27
C LYS A 28 -0.11 1.92 -13.53
N GLU A 29 -0.89 1.39 -12.58
CA GLU A 29 -0.70 0.05 -12.00
C GLU A 29 -2.01 -0.77 -12.00
N VAL A 30 -2.90 -0.48 -12.95
CA VAL A 30 -4.19 -1.20 -13.09
C VAL A 30 -4.06 -2.49 -13.93
N ASN A 31 -2.85 -2.94 -14.25
CA ASN A 31 -2.62 -4.12 -15.10
C ASN A 31 -1.71 -5.19 -14.48
N ALA A 32 -1.61 -5.25 -13.15
CA ALA A 32 -1.25 -6.51 -12.52
C ALA A 32 -2.55 -7.33 -12.42
N GLY A 33 -2.66 -8.38 -13.25
CA GLY A 33 -3.82 -9.27 -13.24
C GLY A 33 -4.01 -9.89 -11.86
N THR A 34 -5.21 -9.78 -11.31
CA THR A 34 -5.56 -10.45 -10.06
C THR A 34 -5.69 -11.95 -10.33
N GLY A 35 -5.12 -12.79 -9.47
CA GLY A 35 -5.33 -14.23 -9.55
C GLY A 35 -6.80 -14.62 -9.30
N ALA A 36 -7.15 -15.89 -9.52
CA ALA A 36 -8.52 -16.39 -9.35
C ALA A 36 -9.12 -16.18 -7.94
N GLY A 37 -8.30 -15.90 -6.92
CA GLY A 37 -8.75 -15.57 -5.57
C GLY A 37 -9.02 -14.07 -5.31
N GLY A 38 -8.79 -13.22 -6.32
CA GLY A 38 -8.97 -11.76 -6.25
C GLY A 38 -7.75 -11.03 -5.66
N SER A 39 -8.00 -9.85 -5.09
CA SER A 39 -6.99 -8.98 -4.48
C SER A 39 -7.55 -8.31 -3.24
N THR A 40 -6.72 -7.97 -2.24
CA THR A 40 -7.15 -7.14 -1.10
C THR A 40 -7.70 -5.78 -1.56
N GLY A 41 -7.22 -5.27 -2.69
CA GLY A 41 -7.37 -3.87 -3.04
C GLY A 41 -6.10 -3.12 -2.71
N TRP A 42 -5.98 -1.90 -3.23
CA TRP A 42 -4.85 -1.02 -2.95
C TRP A 42 -5.08 -0.28 -1.63
N GLU A 43 -4.21 -0.54 -0.66
CA GLU A 43 -4.19 0.14 0.63
C GLU A 43 -3.08 1.20 0.65
N LYS A 44 -3.42 2.38 1.15
CA LYS A 44 -2.45 3.47 1.29
C LYS A 44 -1.59 3.22 2.51
N VAL A 45 -0.28 3.44 2.37
CA VAL A 45 0.70 3.23 3.44
C VAL A 45 1.57 4.48 3.66
N SER A 46 2.20 4.58 4.82
CA SER A 46 3.04 5.72 5.22
C SER A 46 4.46 5.76 4.63
N THR A 47 4.87 4.75 3.85
CA THR A 47 6.19 4.68 3.21
C THR A 47 6.27 5.55 1.94
N THR A 48 7.49 5.88 1.50
CA THR A 48 7.75 6.74 0.33
C THR A 48 8.68 6.11 -0.71
N ASP A 49 9.01 4.83 -0.56
CA ASP A 49 9.83 4.06 -1.49
C ASP A 49 9.43 2.58 -1.48
N ILE A 50 9.63 1.91 -2.61
CA ILE A 50 9.21 0.52 -2.80
C ILE A 50 9.89 -0.45 -1.83
N ILE A 51 11.17 -0.22 -1.48
CA ILE A 51 11.94 -1.13 -0.63
C ILE A 51 11.37 -1.12 0.78
N SER A 52 11.10 0.07 1.33
CA SER A 52 10.46 0.22 2.64
C SER A 52 9.06 -0.38 2.66
N CYS A 53 8.26 -0.17 1.61
CA CYS A 53 6.95 -0.79 1.48
C CYS A 53 7.03 -2.32 1.51
N GLU A 54 7.93 -2.92 0.71
CA GLU A 54 8.12 -4.37 0.64
C GLU A 54 8.60 -4.94 1.98
N GLN A 55 9.49 -4.25 2.69
CA GLN A 55 9.99 -4.66 4.00
C GLN A 55 8.88 -4.64 5.05
N ASN A 56 8.09 -3.58 5.13
CA ASN A 56 6.98 -3.47 6.07
C ASN A 56 5.90 -4.50 5.76
N ALA A 57 5.48 -4.62 4.49
CA ALA A 57 4.51 -5.61 4.07
C ALA A 57 4.99 -7.04 4.37
N LYS A 58 6.27 -7.34 4.15
CA LYS A 58 6.89 -8.61 4.53
C LYS A 58 6.79 -8.84 6.04
N GLN A 59 7.09 -7.83 6.86
CA GLN A 59 7.01 -7.95 8.32
C GLN A 59 5.58 -8.31 8.77
N GLU A 60 4.57 -7.68 8.19
CA GLU A 60 3.16 -7.99 8.48
C GLU A 60 2.78 -9.42 8.06
N MET A 61 3.22 -9.83 6.87
CA MET A 61 3.00 -11.21 6.40
C MET A 61 3.74 -12.23 7.26
N GLU A 62 4.93 -11.90 7.79
CA GLU A 62 5.67 -12.75 8.72
C GLU A 62 4.96 -12.95 10.06
N ARG A 63 4.19 -11.96 10.55
CA ARG A 63 3.33 -12.15 11.73
C ARG A 63 2.28 -13.23 11.47
N LEU A 64 1.67 -13.25 10.28
CA LEU A 64 0.72 -14.30 9.91
C LEU A 64 1.40 -15.68 9.75
N VAL A 65 2.66 -15.71 9.31
CA VAL A 65 3.46 -16.95 9.29
C VAL A 65 3.72 -17.46 10.70
N GLN A 66 4.12 -16.60 11.63
CA GLN A 66 4.37 -16.96 13.04
C GLN A 66 3.11 -17.49 13.72
N GLN A 67 1.94 -16.98 13.34
CA GLN A 67 0.63 -17.48 13.80
C GLN A 67 0.20 -18.80 13.13
N GLY A 68 0.98 -19.34 12.19
CA GLY A 68 0.62 -20.54 11.43
C GLY A 68 -0.54 -20.35 10.44
N VAL A 69 -0.92 -19.09 10.17
CA VAL A 69 -2.04 -18.77 9.27
C VAL A 69 -1.65 -19.05 7.83
N ILE A 70 -0.44 -18.64 7.43
CA ILE A 70 0.17 -18.85 6.11
C ILE A 70 1.61 -19.36 6.24
N GLN A 71 2.24 -19.71 5.14
CA GLN A 71 3.60 -20.24 5.06
C GLN A 71 4.44 -19.44 4.07
N LYS A 72 5.75 -19.35 4.31
CA LYS A 72 6.70 -18.77 3.35
C LYS A 72 6.85 -19.67 2.11
N ILE A 73 7.14 -19.06 0.97
CA ILE A 73 7.64 -19.77 -0.21
C ILE A 73 9.17 -19.60 -0.27
N PRO A 74 9.95 -20.70 -0.20
CA PRO A 74 11.40 -20.61 -0.27
C PRO A 74 11.87 -19.88 -1.55
N GLY A 75 12.80 -18.94 -1.39
CA GLY A 75 13.39 -18.20 -2.51
C GLY A 75 12.55 -17.06 -3.08
N ILE A 76 11.31 -16.85 -2.62
CA ILE A 76 10.44 -15.76 -3.10
C ILE A 76 9.90 -14.96 -1.91
N ASN A 77 10.43 -13.76 -1.70
CA ASN A 77 10.12 -12.95 -0.51
C ASN A 77 8.75 -12.24 -0.55
N SER A 78 8.24 -11.95 -1.76
CA SER A 78 6.93 -11.31 -1.94
C SER A 78 5.78 -12.30 -1.93
N ARG A 79 6.04 -13.60 -1.82
CA ARG A 79 5.01 -14.64 -1.93
C ARG A 79 4.93 -15.53 -0.70
N PHE A 80 3.68 -15.75 -0.30
CA PHE A 80 3.31 -16.61 0.79
C PHE A 80 2.24 -17.58 0.31
N LYS A 81 2.01 -18.67 1.03
CA LYS A 81 1.03 -19.69 0.64
C LYS A 81 0.19 -20.17 1.80
N LYS A 82 -0.99 -20.71 1.48
CA LYS A 82 -1.78 -21.56 2.37
C LYS A 82 -2.01 -22.89 1.68
N GLY A 83 -1.50 -23.96 2.29
CA GLY A 83 -1.57 -25.28 1.67
C GLY A 83 -0.83 -25.30 0.34
N ASN A 84 -1.32 -26.09 -0.61
CA ASN A 84 -0.69 -26.28 -1.92
C ASN A 84 -1.42 -25.55 -3.06
N ASN A 85 -2.51 -24.85 -2.76
CA ASN A 85 -3.45 -24.33 -3.76
C ASN A 85 -3.77 -22.84 -3.61
N THR A 86 -3.17 -22.12 -2.67
CA THR A 86 -3.35 -20.67 -2.55
C THR A 86 -2.05 -19.95 -2.29
N VAL A 87 -1.78 -18.94 -3.09
CA VAL A 87 -0.62 -18.05 -2.98
C VAL A 87 -1.10 -16.62 -2.79
N PHE A 88 -0.46 -15.92 -1.86
CA PHE A 88 -0.63 -14.50 -1.57
C PHE A 88 0.62 -13.78 -2.06
N ASN A 89 0.46 -12.91 -3.07
CA ASN A 89 1.54 -12.16 -3.70
C ASN A 89 1.43 -10.69 -3.29
N VAL A 90 2.37 -10.23 -2.47
CA VAL A 90 2.50 -8.83 -2.04
C VAL A 90 3.02 -8.00 -3.21
N ILE A 91 2.39 -6.86 -3.45
CA ILE A 91 2.75 -5.91 -4.49
C ILE A 91 2.75 -4.52 -3.87
N CYS A 92 3.88 -3.82 -3.97
CA CYS A 92 4.02 -2.41 -3.64
C CYS A 92 4.12 -1.59 -4.92
N THR A 93 3.54 -0.39 -4.94
CA THR A 93 3.75 0.55 -6.05
C THR A 93 5.20 1.03 -6.08
N ASN A 94 5.66 1.47 -7.25
CA ASN A 94 7.03 1.97 -7.41
C ASN A 94 7.37 3.19 -6.53
N ASP A 95 6.37 4.00 -6.18
CA ASP A 95 6.50 5.12 -5.25
C ASP A 95 6.43 4.70 -3.77
N GLY A 96 6.15 3.43 -3.49
CA GLY A 96 6.06 2.85 -2.15
C GLY A 96 4.90 3.35 -1.30
N GLN A 97 3.94 4.08 -1.85
CA GLN A 97 2.84 4.68 -1.08
C GLN A 97 1.58 3.80 -1.02
N TRP A 98 1.58 2.70 -1.78
CA TRP A 98 0.46 1.78 -1.86
C TRP A 98 0.92 0.35 -1.86
N VAL A 99 0.15 -0.51 -1.20
CA VAL A 99 0.36 -1.95 -1.14
C VAL A 99 -0.93 -2.68 -1.46
N ARG A 100 -0.82 -3.85 -2.08
CA ARG A 100 -1.91 -4.81 -2.18
C ARG A 100 -1.40 -6.23 -2.09
N VAL A 101 -2.29 -7.17 -1.85
CA VAL A 101 -2.01 -8.60 -1.94
C VAL A 101 -2.95 -9.27 -2.92
N ASP A 102 -2.38 -9.81 -3.99
CA ASP A 102 -3.08 -10.61 -4.96
C ASP A 102 -3.16 -12.07 -4.50
N VAL A 103 -4.33 -12.68 -4.65
CA VAL A 103 -4.59 -14.06 -4.26
C VAL A 103 -4.70 -14.93 -5.50
N ILE A 104 -3.76 -15.87 -5.64
CA ILE A 104 -3.70 -16.82 -6.75
C ILE A 104 -4.12 -18.18 -6.22
N CYS A 105 -5.18 -18.76 -6.80
CA CYS A 105 -5.66 -20.07 -6.43
C CYS A 105 -5.40 -21.08 -7.56
N PHE A 106 -4.79 -22.21 -7.23
CA PHE A 106 -4.59 -23.31 -8.16
C PHE A 106 -5.79 -24.26 -8.03
N ASN A 107 -6.68 -24.23 -9.04
CA ASN A 107 -7.99 -24.88 -9.07
C ASN A 107 -9.00 -24.27 -8.09
N GLN A 108 -8.82 -24.51 -6.78
CA GLN A 108 -9.67 -23.97 -5.73
C GLN A 108 -8.80 -23.31 -4.67
N CYS A 109 -9.29 -22.26 -4.03
CA CYS A 109 -8.57 -21.66 -2.91
C CYS A 109 -8.61 -22.60 -1.69
N ALA A 110 -7.61 -22.48 -0.80
CA ALA A 110 -7.58 -23.18 0.46
C ALA A 110 -8.78 -22.76 1.33
N GLU A 111 -9.24 -23.67 2.17
CA GLU A 111 -10.29 -23.38 3.13
C GLU A 111 -9.89 -22.19 4.03
N GLY A 112 -10.84 -21.30 4.29
CA GLY A 112 -10.63 -20.11 5.11
C GLY A 112 -9.84 -18.99 4.44
N PHE A 113 -9.49 -19.07 3.14
CA PHE A 113 -8.71 -18.03 2.47
C PHE A 113 -9.38 -16.64 2.54
N SER A 114 -10.71 -16.55 2.49
CA SER A 114 -11.45 -15.28 2.63
C SER A 114 -11.13 -14.61 3.97
N ARG A 115 -11.14 -15.36 5.07
CA ARG A 115 -10.78 -14.85 6.40
C ARG A 115 -9.31 -14.44 6.48
N ILE A 116 -8.42 -15.18 5.80
CA ILE A 116 -7.00 -14.82 5.71
C ILE A 116 -6.83 -13.52 4.93
N ARG A 117 -7.51 -13.37 3.79
CA ARG A 117 -7.50 -12.16 2.98
C ARG A 117 -7.96 -10.95 3.79
N SER A 118 -9.08 -11.04 4.52
CA SER A 118 -9.54 -9.94 5.37
C SER A 118 -8.56 -9.60 6.51
N LYS A 119 -7.83 -10.59 7.05
CA LYS A 119 -6.76 -10.32 8.01
C LYS A 119 -5.57 -9.60 7.38
N ILE A 120 -5.17 -10.02 6.17
CA ILE A 120 -4.10 -9.35 5.42
C ILE A 120 -4.50 -7.91 5.16
N ASP A 121 -5.70 -7.69 4.62
CA ASP A 121 -6.27 -6.37 4.34
C ASP A 121 -6.17 -5.43 5.56
N ALA A 122 -6.61 -5.89 6.73
CA ALA A 122 -6.53 -5.12 7.97
C ALA A 122 -5.09 -4.88 8.48
N LEU A 123 -4.13 -5.74 8.13
CA LEU A 123 -2.72 -5.56 8.49
C LEU A 123 -1.97 -4.66 7.51
N LEU A 124 -2.50 -4.44 6.30
CA LEU A 124 -1.85 -3.67 5.25
C LEU A 124 -2.13 -2.16 5.31
N VAL A 125 -2.61 -1.68 6.45
CA VAL A 125 -2.93 -0.27 6.69
C VAL A 125 -2.02 0.26 7.82
N TRP A 126 -1.10 1.17 7.50
CA TRP A 126 -0.14 1.78 8.43
C TRP A 126 0.42 3.12 7.94
#